data_AF-A0A357AZ46-F1
#
_entry.id   AF-A0A357AZ46-F1
#
_cell.length_a   1.000
_cell.length_b   1.000
_cell.length_c   1.000
_cell.angle_alpha   90.00
_cell.angle_beta   90.00
_cell.angle_gamma   90.00
#
_symmetry.space_group_name_H-M   'P 1'
#
loop_
_entity.id
_entity.type
_entity.pdbx_description
1 polymer ?
#
loop_
_entity_poly.entity_id
_entity_poly.type
_entity_poly.pdbx_seq_one_letter_code
_entity_poly.pdbx_strand_id
1 'polypeptide(L)'
;MTLYEYVDAIKSKRVAIVGIGISNTPLIDILINQGVSVTLCDRRTAEDIGVPAARFAAMGAEMRLGEHYLDGLDFDIIFRTPGLLPTDPLLELAKANGAVITSEMEVFFA
;
A
#
# COMPACT_ATOMS: atom_id res chain seq x y z
N MET A 1 -8.14 16.92 8.81
CA MET A 1 -6.71 16.82 8.46
C MET A 1 -6.65 16.82 6.96
N THR A 2 -5.81 17.63 6.34
CA THR A 2 -5.65 17.61 4.88
C THR A 2 -4.84 16.39 4.45
N LEU A 3 -4.93 16.01 3.17
CA LEU A 3 -4.10 14.94 2.61
C LEU A 3 -2.60 15.20 2.84
N TYR A 4 -2.14 16.45 2.67
CA TYR A 4 -0.73 16.79 2.90
C TYR A 4 -0.31 16.61 4.37
N GLU A 5 -1.15 17.03 5.32
CA GLU A 5 -0.89 16.82 6.75
C GLU A 5 -0.82 15.33 7.10
N TYR A 6 -1.71 14.53 6.52
CA TYR A 6 -1.69 13.08 6.71
C TYR A 6 -0.42 12.46 6.14
N VAL A 7 -0.07 12.78 4.89
CA VAL A 7 1.12 12.25 4.22
C VAL A 7 2.39 12.63 5.00
N ASP A 8 2.48 13.86 5.48
CA ASP A 8 3.61 14.31 6.31
C ASP A 8 3.72 13.52 7.63
N ALA A 9 2.58 13.27 8.28
CA ALA A 9 2.52 12.48 9.53
C ALA A 9 3.00 11.03 9.35
N ILE A 10 2.89 10.46 8.14
CA ILE A 10 3.24 9.05 7.87
C ILE A 10 4.60 8.87 7.17
N LYS A 11 5.36 9.94 6.88
CA LYS A 11 6.68 9.82 6.21
C LYS A 11 7.69 8.94 6.94
N SER A 12 7.61 8.87 8.27
CA SER A 12 8.47 8.03 9.10
C SER A 12 7.96 6.59 9.27
N LYS A 13 6.81 6.25 8.66
CA LYS A 13 6.14 4.96 8.81
C LYS A 13 6.49 4.03 7.65
N ARG A 14 6.48 2.73 7.94
CA ARG A 14 6.52 1.67 6.92
C ARG A 14 5.12 1.50 6.35
N VAL A 15 4.94 1.85 5.09
CA VAL A 15 3.63 1.83 4.43
C VAL A 15 3.58 0.70 3.40
N ALA A 16 2.58 -0.17 3.52
CA ALA A 16 2.24 -1.14 2.49
C ALA A 16 1.00 -0.73 1.71
N ILE A 17 1.02 -0.97 0.40
CA ILE A 17 -0.15 -0.79 -0.47
C ILE A 17 -0.45 -2.14 -1.12
N VAL A 18 -1.60 -2.70 -0.77
CA VAL A 18 -2.04 -4.02 -1.20
C VAL A 18 -3.01 -3.90 -2.37
N GLY A 19 -2.53 -4.27 -3.56
CA GLY A 19 -3.19 -4.17 -4.85
C GLY A 19 -2.73 -2.95 -5.65
N ILE A 20 -2.02 -3.18 -6.74
CA ILE A 20 -1.55 -2.16 -7.69
C ILE A 20 -2.60 -2.01 -8.81
N GLY A 21 -3.72 -1.39 -8.45
CA GLY A 21 -4.86 -1.17 -9.35
C GLY A 21 -5.15 0.30 -9.61
N ILE A 22 -6.25 0.56 -10.32
CA ILE A 22 -6.70 1.93 -10.65
C ILE A 22 -6.87 2.77 -9.37
N SER A 23 -7.51 2.24 -8.33
CA SER A 23 -7.79 2.98 -7.09
C SER A 23 -6.51 3.37 -6.34
N ASN A 24 -5.51 2.49 -6.28
CA ASN A 24 -4.31 2.75 -5.50
C ASN A 24 -3.21 3.50 -6.28
N THR A 25 -3.24 3.50 -7.62
CA THR A 25 -2.19 4.15 -8.43
C THR A 25 -2.00 5.64 -8.07
N PRO A 26 -3.06 6.48 -7.95
CA PRO A 26 -2.90 7.88 -7.54
C PRO A 26 -2.34 8.05 -6.13
N LEU A 27 -2.75 7.19 -5.18
CA LEU A 27 -2.22 7.21 -3.81
C LEU A 27 -0.73 6.86 -3.81
N ILE A 28 -0.32 5.81 -4.52
CA ILE A 28 1.08 5.39 -4.65
C ILE A 28 1.92 6.57 -5.17
N ASP A 29 1.43 7.26 -6.21
CA ASP A 29 2.09 8.44 -6.77
C ASP A 29 2.30 9.55 -5.74
N ILE A 30 1.25 9.89 -5.01
CA ILE A 30 1.32 10.96 -3.99
C ILE A 30 2.33 10.58 -2.90
N LEU A 31 2.27 9.34 -2.38
CA LEU A 31 3.14 8.90 -1.30
C LEU A 31 4.61 8.90 -1.70
N ILE A 32 4.95 8.31 -2.86
CA ILE A 32 6.34 8.25 -3.32
C ILE A 32 6.88 9.65 -3.61
N ASN A 33 6.11 10.50 -4.29
CA ASN A 33 6.55 11.88 -4.60
C ASN A 33 6.73 12.74 -3.35
N GLN A 34 6.05 12.40 -2.24
CA GLN A 34 6.24 13.07 -0.95
C GLN A 34 7.33 12.41 -0.09
N GLY A 35 8.06 11.42 -0.61
CA GLY A 35 9.18 10.77 0.07
C GLY A 35 8.76 9.73 1.10
N VAL A 36 7.53 9.23 1.05
CA VAL A 36 7.09 8.11 1.89
C VAL A 36 7.66 6.81 1.33
N SER A 37 8.28 6.00 2.18
CA SER A 37 8.74 4.67 1.82
C SER A 37 7.55 3.72 1.67
N VAL A 38 7.31 3.23 0.46
CA VAL A 38 6.19 2.33 0.17
C VAL A 38 6.66 0.97 -0.32
N THR A 39 6.01 -0.07 0.19
CA THR A 39 6.09 -1.43 -0.36
C THR A 39 4.77 -1.77 -1.04
N LEU A 40 4.83 -2.13 -2.33
CA LEU A 40 3.67 -2.50 -3.11
C LEU A 40 3.51 -4.03 -3.09
N CYS A 41 2.36 -4.49 -2.60
CA CYS A 41 2.04 -5.91 -2.51
C CYS A 41 0.95 -6.25 -3.53
N ASP A 42 1.18 -7.20 -4.44
CA ASP A 42 0.16 -7.65 -5.39
C ASP A 42 0.33 -9.14 -5.71
N ARG A 43 -0.79 -9.85 -5.89
CA ARG A 43 -0.75 -11.27 -6.25
C ARG A 43 -0.16 -11.51 -7.64
N ARG A 44 -0.29 -10.53 -8.53
CA ARG A 44 0.21 -10.59 -9.92
C ARG A 44 1.72 -10.42 -9.97
N THR A 45 2.34 -10.91 -11.05
CA THR A 45 3.76 -10.64 -11.31
C THR A 45 3.98 -9.22 -11.84
N ALA A 46 5.24 -8.78 -11.93
CA ALA A 46 5.57 -7.46 -12.46
C ALA A 46 5.13 -7.34 -13.93
N GLU A 47 5.25 -8.43 -14.70
CA GLU A 47 4.83 -8.51 -16.10
C GLU A 47 3.32 -8.35 -16.25
N ASP A 48 2.54 -9.03 -15.39
CA ASP A 48 1.07 -8.95 -15.38
C ASP A 48 0.56 -7.54 -14.99
N ILE A 49 1.31 -6.84 -14.12
CA ILE A 49 0.99 -5.45 -13.75
C ILE A 49 1.42 -4.50 -14.86
N GLY A 50 2.56 -4.75 -15.49
CA GLY A 50 3.08 -4.02 -16.64
C GLY A 50 3.69 -2.66 -16.27
N VAL A 51 3.38 -1.64 -17.08
CA VAL A 51 4.00 -0.30 -17.00
C VAL A 51 3.94 0.32 -15.59
N PRO A 52 2.82 0.24 -14.82
CA PRO A 52 2.79 0.75 -13.45
C PRO A 52 3.86 0.14 -12.54
N ALA A 53 4.11 -1.17 -12.62
CA ALA A 53 5.13 -1.81 -11.80
C ALA A 53 6.53 -1.27 -12.14
N ALA A 54 6.90 -1.27 -13.42
CA ALA A 54 8.19 -0.74 -13.85
C ALA A 54 8.40 0.73 -13.42
N ARG A 55 7.34 1.55 -13.54
CA ARG A 55 7.38 2.96 -13.15
C ARG A 55 7.59 3.14 -11.65
N PHE A 56 6.83 2.45 -10.82
CA PHE A 56 6.94 2.60 -9.36
C PHE A 56 8.25 2.03 -8.81
N ALA A 57 8.74 0.93 -9.37
CA ALA A 57 10.07 0.42 -9.03
C ALA A 57 11.16 1.45 -9.36
N ALA A 58 11.09 2.09 -10.53
CA ALA A 58 12.02 3.15 -10.93
C ALA A 58 11.94 4.39 -10.03
N MET A 59 10.80 4.63 -9.38
CA MET A 59 10.62 5.70 -8.39
C MET A 59 11.03 5.29 -6.97
N GLY A 60 11.54 4.06 -6.77
CA GLY A 60 12.06 3.58 -5.49
C GLY A 60 11.08 2.80 -4.63
N ALA A 61 9.91 2.41 -5.17
CA ALA A 61 9.00 1.53 -4.45
C ALA A 61 9.57 0.11 -4.34
N GLU A 62 9.50 -0.48 -3.16
CA GLU A 62 9.73 -1.91 -2.98
C GLU A 62 8.52 -2.72 -3.46
N MET A 63 8.73 -3.97 -3.87
CA MET A 63 7.63 -4.81 -4.36
C MET A 63 7.65 -6.20 -3.72
N ARG A 64 6.46 -6.67 -3.33
CA ARG A 64 6.18 -8.05 -2.92
C ARG A 64 5.12 -8.61 -3.85
N LEU A 65 5.55 -9.43 -4.80
CA LEU A 65 4.69 -9.91 -5.89
C LEU A 65 4.51 -11.43 -5.83
N GLY A 66 3.42 -11.93 -6.42
CA GLY A 66 3.15 -13.36 -6.54
C GLY A 66 2.26 -13.94 -5.43
N GLU A 67 2.19 -15.27 -5.33
CA GLU A 67 1.24 -15.96 -4.44
C GLU A 67 1.42 -15.62 -2.96
N HIS A 68 2.64 -15.26 -2.54
CA HIS A 68 3.03 -14.97 -1.16
C HIS A 68 3.08 -13.48 -0.83
N TYR A 69 2.43 -12.62 -1.63
CA TYR A 69 2.49 -11.16 -1.50
C TYR A 69 2.03 -10.60 -0.14
N LEU A 70 1.28 -11.38 0.65
CA LEU A 70 0.81 -11.00 1.99
C LEU A 70 1.64 -11.63 3.12
N ASP A 71 2.61 -12.49 2.82
CA ASP A 71 3.38 -13.17 3.86
C ASP A 71 4.24 -12.15 4.63
N GLY A 72 4.19 -12.24 5.96
CA GLY A 72 4.95 -11.34 6.84
C GLY A 72 4.58 -9.87 6.66
N LEU A 73 3.29 -9.56 6.62
CA LEU A 73 2.74 -8.20 6.50
C LEU A 73 2.99 -7.37 7.78
N ASP A 74 4.25 -6.99 7.99
CA ASP A 74 4.73 -6.20 9.13
C ASP A 74 4.98 -4.75 8.70
N PHE A 75 3.91 -3.94 8.77
CA PHE A 75 3.90 -2.53 8.37
C PHE A 75 3.12 -1.72 9.40
N ASP A 76 3.44 -0.43 9.51
CA ASP A 76 2.71 0.46 10.41
C ASP A 76 1.33 0.81 9.83
N ILE A 77 1.25 0.93 8.50
CA ILE A 77 0.03 1.30 7.78
C ILE A 77 -0.09 0.42 6.53
N ILE A 78 -1.28 -0.14 6.33
CA ILE A 78 -1.62 -1.00 5.18
C ILE A 78 -2.84 -0.42 4.48
N PHE A 79 -2.65 0.03 3.25
CA PHE A 79 -3.72 0.43 2.34
C PHE A 79 -4.20 -0.76 1.53
N ARG A 80 -5.43 -1.21 1.74
CA ARG A 80 -6.00 -2.33 0.99
C ARG A 80 -6.82 -1.87 -0.20
N THR A 81 -6.79 -2.68 -1.26
CA THR A 81 -7.78 -2.60 -2.36
C THR A 81 -9.18 -3.00 -1.86
N PRO A 82 -10.28 -2.45 -2.43
CA PRO A 82 -11.64 -2.83 -2.07
C PRO A 82 -11.93 -4.34 -2.10
N GLY A 83 -11.30 -5.06 -3.03
CA GLY A 83 -11.49 -6.51 -3.20
C GLY A 83 -10.84 -7.37 -2.11
N LEU A 84 -9.93 -6.81 -1.31
CA LEU A 84 -9.36 -7.48 -0.16
C LEU A 84 -10.18 -7.10 1.07
N LEU A 85 -10.90 -8.07 1.63
CA LEU A 85 -11.75 -7.82 2.79
C LEU A 85 -10.90 -7.57 4.03
N PRO A 86 -11.28 -6.61 4.91
CA PRO A 86 -10.58 -6.39 6.18
C PRO A 86 -10.49 -7.63 7.07
N THR A 87 -11.46 -8.55 6.92
CA THR A 87 -11.53 -9.84 7.64
C THR A 87 -10.59 -10.90 7.10
N ASP A 88 -9.74 -10.59 6.12
CA ASP A 88 -8.69 -11.50 5.70
C ASP A 88 -7.79 -11.84 6.90
N PRO A 89 -7.52 -13.13 7.19
CA PRO A 89 -6.77 -13.53 8.38
C PRO A 89 -5.39 -12.88 8.49
N LEU A 90 -4.72 -12.59 7.36
CA LEU A 90 -3.40 -11.96 7.36
C LEU A 90 -3.50 -10.46 7.69
N LEU A 91 -4.57 -9.80 7.27
CA LEU A 91 -4.83 -8.40 7.66
C LEU A 91 -5.23 -8.29 9.13
N GLU A 92 -6.06 -9.21 9.63
CA GLU A 92 -6.41 -9.25 11.06
C GLU A 92 -5.18 -9.52 11.93
N LEU A 93 -4.26 -10.38 11.48
CA LEU A 93 -2.99 -10.59 12.17
C LEU A 93 -2.12 -9.33 12.17
N ALA A 94 -1.96 -8.66 11.03
CA ALA A 94 -1.22 -7.40 10.95
C ALA A 94 -1.81 -6.33 11.87
N LYS A 95 -3.14 -6.22 11.89
CA LYS A 95 -3.88 -5.32 12.79
C LYS A 95 -3.65 -5.66 14.26
N ALA A 96 -3.69 -6.95 14.63
CA ALA A 96 -3.41 -7.40 15.99
C ALA A 96 -1.97 -7.06 16.43
N ASN A 97 -1.04 -6.97 15.48
CA ASN A 97 0.34 -6.52 15.70
C ASN A 97 0.51 -4.99 15.69
N GLY A 98 -0.58 -4.22 15.59
CA GLY A 98 -0.59 -2.77 15.69
C GLY A 98 -0.64 -2.02 14.36
N ALA A 99 -0.77 -2.72 13.23
CA ALA A 99 -0.91 -2.06 11.94
C ALA A 99 -2.26 -1.34 11.80
N VAL A 100 -2.24 -0.15 11.20
CA VAL A 100 -3.46 0.55 10.76
C VAL A 100 -3.87 0.01 9.39
N ILE A 101 -5.00 -0.70 9.35
CA ILE A 101 -5.60 -1.15 8.08
C ILE A 101 -6.60 -0.09 7.62
N THR A 102 -6.37 0.46 6.42
CA THR A 102 -7.23 1.51 5.85
C THR A 102 -7.33 1.37 4.32
N SER A 103 -7.94 2.35 3.65
CA SER A 103 -8.04 2.41 2.19
C SER A 103 -7.84 3.82 1.67
N GLU A 104 -7.57 3.94 0.37
CA GLU A 104 -7.54 5.22 -0.33
C GLU A 104 -8.82 6.03 -0.01
N MET A 105 -10.00 5.45 -0.20
CA MET A 105 -11.25 6.16 0.06
C MET A 105 -11.40 6.68 1.50
N GLU A 106 -10.92 5.92 2.50
CA GLU A 106 -10.97 6.35 3.90
C GLU A 106 -10.04 7.53 4.19
N VAL A 107 -8.94 7.69 3.47
CA VAL A 107 -7.99 8.80 3.65
C VAL A 107 -8.35 10.01 2.79
N PHE A 108 -8.87 9.80 1.58
CA PHE A 108 -9.21 10.89 0.65
C PHE A 108 -10.58 11.53 0.91
N PHE A 109 -11.52 10.81 1.54
CA PHE A 109 -12.88 11.31 1.80
C PHE A 109 -13.21 11.53 3.29
N ALA A 110 -12.23 11.43 4.20
CA ALA A 110 -12.41 11.72 5.62
C ALA A 110 -12.10 13.18 6.02
#